data_AF-A0A8C4X183-F1
#
_entry.id   AF-A0A8C4X183-F1
#
_cell.length_a   1.000
_cell.length_b   1.000
_cell.length_c   1.000
_cell.angle_alpha   90.00
_cell.angle_beta   90.00
_cell.angle_gamma   90.00
#
_symmetry.space_group_name_H-M   'P 1'
#
loop_
_entity.id
_entity.type
_entity.pdbx_description
1 polymer ?
#
loop_
_entity_poly.entity_id
_entity_poly.type
_entity_poly.pdbx_seq_one_letter_code
_entity_poly.pdbx_strand_id
1 'polypeptide(L)'
;MCFHPRSDITLPLMEAAEIRAVIDRWTEIMSELGQTYQWVQIFENKGAMMGCSNPHPHCQVWASSFLPNEAQTEDKTQRDYFQAHGVPMLLQYEEMESQKQERVLVENEHWLVTLLLPRRHVLRLTDLTSHERDSKFAIHLRPHFPPCLQPRTLLTPHP
;
A
#
# COMPACT_ATOMS: atom_id res chain seq x y z
N MET A 1 -3.71 9.63 -11.91
CA MET A 1 -4.83 10.17 -11.11
C MET A 1 -4.31 11.37 -10.35
N CYS A 2 -4.93 12.54 -10.53
CA CYS A 2 -4.58 13.75 -9.77
C CYS A 2 -5.11 13.67 -8.33
N PHE A 3 -4.33 14.10 -7.34
CA PHE A 3 -4.74 14.04 -5.94
C PHE A 3 -5.59 15.22 -5.49
N HIS A 4 -5.32 16.40 -6.05
CA HIS A 4 -5.88 17.66 -5.57
C HIS A 4 -5.94 18.68 -6.72
N PRO A 5 -6.93 19.57 -6.82
CA PRO A 5 -7.03 20.55 -7.92
C PRO A 5 -5.92 21.61 -7.94
N ARG A 6 -5.28 21.87 -6.79
CA ARG A 6 -4.12 22.76 -6.70
C ARG A 6 -2.83 22.01 -7.03
N SER A 7 -2.03 22.61 -7.90
CA SER A 7 -0.73 22.10 -8.35
C SER A 7 0.43 22.35 -7.38
N ASP A 8 0.25 23.20 -6.36
CA ASP A 8 1.29 23.59 -5.41
C ASP A 8 1.23 22.82 -4.08
N ILE A 9 0.28 21.89 -3.94
CA ILE A 9 0.11 21.04 -2.76
C ILE A 9 0.69 19.66 -3.04
N THR A 10 1.26 19.02 -2.02
CA THR A 10 1.71 17.62 -2.09
C THR A 10 1.06 16.81 -0.98
N LEU A 11 1.00 15.47 -1.09
CA LEU A 11 0.32 14.60 -0.12
C LEU A 11 0.52 14.97 1.36
N PRO A 12 1.75 15.26 1.86
CA PRO A 12 1.96 15.61 3.27
C PRO A 12 1.35 16.95 3.72
N LEU A 13 0.96 17.80 2.77
CA LEU A 13 0.37 19.12 3.01
C LEU A 13 -1.15 19.12 2.78
N MET A 14 -1.73 17.98 2.41
CA MET A 14 -3.17 17.82 2.24
C MET A 14 -3.84 17.60 3.59
N GLU A 15 -5.07 18.07 3.71
CA GLU A 15 -5.90 17.82 4.89
C GLU A 15 -6.28 16.35 4.96
N ALA A 16 -6.57 15.86 6.17
CA ALA A 16 -6.94 14.47 6.43
C ALA A 16 -8.05 13.95 5.49
N ALA A 17 -9.09 14.77 5.31
CA ALA A 17 -10.23 14.44 4.47
C ALA A 17 -9.87 14.34 2.97
N GLU A 18 -8.91 15.14 2.51
CA GLU A 18 -8.44 15.13 1.13
C GLU A 18 -7.62 13.87 0.85
N ILE A 19 -6.79 13.44 1.80
CA ILE A 19 -6.02 12.20 1.68
C ILE A 19 -6.93 10.98 1.76
N ARG A 20 -7.96 11.03 2.62
CA ARG A 20 -8.99 9.98 2.65
C ARG A 20 -9.66 9.81 1.28
N ALA A 21 -10.01 10.91 0.61
CA ALA A 21 -10.58 10.86 -0.74
C ALA A 21 -9.61 10.25 -1.78
N VAL A 22 -8.30 10.52 -1.65
CA VAL A 22 -7.28 9.87 -2.49
C VAL A 22 -7.26 8.35 -2.27
N ILE A 23 -7.30 7.89 -1.01
CA ILE A 23 -7.28 6.47 -0.66
C ILE A 23 -8.56 5.76 -1.10
N ASP A 24 -9.71 6.41 -0.96
CA ASP A 24 -10.98 5.90 -1.48
C ASP A 24 -10.89 5.73 -3.00
N ARG A 25 -10.36 6.72 -3.70
CA ARG A 25 -10.21 6.63 -5.16
C ARG A 25 -9.21 5.56 -5.59
N TRP A 26 -8.11 5.38 -4.87
CA TRP A 26 -7.19 4.25 -5.09
C TRP A 26 -7.89 2.91 -4.90
N THR A 27 -8.69 2.78 -3.83
CA THR A 27 -9.47 1.57 -3.54
C THR A 27 -10.43 1.24 -4.68
N GLU A 28 -11.15 2.24 -5.18
CA GLU A 28 -12.07 2.10 -6.31
C GLU A 28 -11.34 1.64 -7.58
N ILE A 29 -10.24 2.31 -7.96
CA ILE A 29 -9.47 1.97 -9.16
C ILE A 29 -8.88 0.57 -9.07
N MET A 30 -8.35 0.18 -7.90
CA MET A 30 -7.84 -1.17 -7.69
C MET A 30 -8.95 -2.22 -7.80
N SER A 31 -10.14 -1.94 -7.26
CA SER A 31 -11.29 -2.84 -7.35
C SER A 31 -11.80 -2.99 -8.79
N GLU A 32 -11.86 -1.90 -9.54
CA GLU A 32 -12.28 -1.89 -10.95
C GLU A 32 -11.27 -2.65 -11.83
N LEU A 33 -10.00 -2.26 -11.79
CA LEU A 33 -8.97 -2.87 -12.63
C LEU A 33 -8.66 -4.31 -12.22
N GLY A 34 -8.75 -4.63 -10.92
CA GLY A 34 -8.51 -5.97 -10.40
C GLY A 34 -9.54 -7.02 -10.85
N GLN A 35 -10.68 -6.61 -11.44
CA GLN A 35 -11.62 -7.54 -12.08
C GLN A 35 -11.08 -8.08 -13.42
N THR A 36 -10.23 -7.31 -14.08
CA THR A 36 -9.74 -7.62 -15.44
C THR A 36 -8.26 -8.01 -15.46
N TYR A 37 -7.45 -7.33 -14.65
CA TYR A 37 -5.99 -7.47 -14.63
C TYR A 37 -5.52 -8.29 -13.44
N GLN A 38 -4.46 -9.08 -13.66
CA GLN A 38 -3.87 -9.90 -12.61
C GLN A 38 -3.11 -9.07 -11.57
N TRP A 39 -2.56 -7.93 -11.99
CA TRP A 39 -1.79 -7.03 -11.13
C TRP A 39 -2.18 -5.58 -11.39
N VAL A 40 -2.36 -4.82 -10.31
CA VAL A 40 -2.63 -3.37 -10.36
C VAL A 40 -1.64 -2.68 -9.42
N GLN A 41 -0.71 -1.92 -9.98
CA GLN A 41 0.29 -1.17 -9.25
C GLN A 41 -0.07 0.31 -9.22
N ILE A 42 -0.25 0.85 -8.01
CA ILE A 42 -0.33 2.30 -7.79
C ILE A 42 1.05 2.77 -7.30
N PHE A 43 1.57 3.83 -7.89
CA PHE A 43 2.84 4.45 -7.48
C PHE A 43 2.89 5.94 -7.81
N GLU A 44 3.72 6.68 -7.09
CA GLU A 44 3.96 8.10 -7.29
C GLU A 44 5.45 8.33 -7.59
N ASN A 45 5.74 9.06 -8.67
CA ASN A 45 7.08 9.58 -8.93
C ASN A 45 7.09 11.05 -8.52
N LYS A 46 7.72 11.38 -7.38
CA LYS A 46 7.79 12.76 -6.88
C LYS A 46 9.12 13.42 -7.21
N GLY A 47 9.04 14.60 -7.83
CA GLY A 47 10.17 15.51 -8.04
C GLY A 47 10.91 15.35 -9.37
N ALA A 48 11.49 16.46 -9.85
CA ALA A 48 12.20 16.50 -11.13
C ALA A 48 13.42 15.57 -11.18
N MET A 49 14.09 15.35 -10.03
CA MET A 49 15.18 14.38 -9.92
C MET A 49 14.72 12.93 -10.18
N MET A 50 13.45 12.62 -9.95
CA MET A 50 12.84 11.31 -10.22
C MET A 50 12.18 11.26 -11.61
N GLY A 51 12.49 12.22 -12.50
CA GLY A 51 11.96 12.27 -13.87
C GLY A 51 10.53 12.83 -13.98
N CYS A 52 9.99 13.45 -12.94
CA CYS A 52 8.65 14.04 -12.98
C CYS A 52 8.69 15.45 -13.59
N SER A 53 8.09 15.62 -14.78
CA SER A 53 8.04 16.89 -15.51
C SER A 53 6.81 17.76 -15.20
N ASN A 54 5.79 17.19 -14.56
CA ASN A 54 4.57 17.90 -14.16
C ASN A 54 4.52 18.03 -12.63
N PRO A 55 4.58 19.26 -12.06
CA PRO A 55 4.61 19.47 -10.61
C PRO A 55 3.29 19.15 -9.92
N HIS A 56 2.21 18.95 -10.67
CA HIS A 56 0.89 18.67 -10.12
C HIS A 56 0.88 17.35 -9.33
N PRO A 57 0.30 17.29 -8.12
CA PRO A 57 0.26 16.07 -7.32
C PRO A 57 -0.58 14.98 -8.02
N HIS A 58 0.05 13.87 -8.37
CA HIS A 58 -0.60 12.75 -9.04
C HIS A 58 0.11 11.42 -8.80
N CYS A 59 -0.65 10.32 -8.83
CA CYS A 59 -0.09 8.98 -8.99
C CYS A 59 -0.27 8.47 -10.42
N GLN A 60 0.47 7.42 -10.73
CA GLN A 60 0.23 6.56 -11.87
C GLN A 60 -0.37 5.25 -11.39
N VAL A 61 -1.16 4.62 -12.27
CA VAL A 61 -1.73 3.29 -12.04
C VAL A 61 -1.41 2.45 -13.26
N TRP A 62 -0.68 1.35 -13.05
CA TRP A 62 -0.35 0.39 -14.08
C TRP A 62 -1.11 -0.91 -13.82
N ALA A 63 -1.77 -1.43 -14.85
CA ALA A 63 -2.49 -2.69 -14.78
C ALA A 63 -1.87 -3.67 -15.79
N SER A 64 -1.60 -4.89 -15.36
CA SER A 64 -1.00 -5.91 -16.21
C SER A 64 -1.72 -7.26 -16.07
N SER A 65 -1.81 -7.98 -17.19
CA SER A 65 -2.34 -9.35 -17.24
C SER A 65 -1.33 -10.39 -16.75
N PHE A 66 -0.15 -9.95 -16.29
CA PHE A 66 0.90 -10.78 -15.72
C PHE A 66 1.37 -10.17 -14.40
N LEU A 67 1.95 -11.00 -13.54
CA LEU A 67 2.56 -10.56 -12.28
C LEU A 67 3.99 -10.04 -12.56
N PRO A 68 4.35 -8.82 -12.17
CA PRO A 68 5.74 -8.32 -12.33
C PRO A 68 6.75 -9.10 -11.48
N ASN A 69 8.04 -9.01 -11.83
CA ASN A 69 9.11 -9.79 -11.18
C ASN A 69 9.19 -9.59 -9.66
N GLU A 70 9.08 -8.34 -9.20
CA GLU A 70 9.12 -8.04 -7.76
C GLU A 70 7.92 -8.67 -7.05
N ALA A 71 6.71 -8.49 -7.60
CA ALA A 71 5.49 -9.07 -7.04
C ALA A 71 5.52 -10.61 -7.04
N GLN A 72 6.10 -11.25 -8.06
CA GLN A 72 6.32 -12.70 -8.07
C GLN A 72 7.26 -13.15 -6.96
N THR A 73 8.35 -12.40 -6.75
CA THR A 73 9.34 -12.71 -5.72
C THR A 73 8.75 -12.54 -4.32
N GLU A 74 8.05 -11.43 -4.07
CA GLU A 74 7.37 -11.16 -2.81
C GLU A 74 6.29 -12.21 -2.49
N ASP A 75 5.45 -12.59 -3.46
CA ASP A 75 4.41 -13.61 -3.26
C ASP A 75 5.03 -14.96 -2.90
N LYS A 76 6.07 -15.38 -3.63
CA LYS A 76 6.77 -16.64 -3.36
C LYS A 76 7.41 -16.63 -1.97
N THR A 77 8.17 -15.60 -1.65
CA THR A 77 8.91 -15.52 -0.38
C THR A 77 7.97 -15.46 0.83
N GLN A 78 6.87 -14.72 0.74
CA GLN A 78 5.87 -14.69 1.80
C GLN A 78 5.14 -16.03 1.96
N ARG A 79 4.84 -16.71 0.85
CA ARG A 79 4.19 -18.03 0.84
C ARG A 79 5.09 -19.10 1.44
N ASP A 80 6.35 -19.15 1.05
CA ASP A 80 7.34 -20.10 1.56
C ASP A 80 7.52 -19.92 3.07
N TYR A 81 7.58 -18.67 3.54
CA TYR A 81 7.66 -18.36 4.97
C TYR A 81 6.40 -18.78 5.74
N PHE A 82 5.21 -18.48 5.21
CA PHE A 82 3.96 -18.90 5.83
C PHE A 82 3.87 -20.43 5.95
N GLN A 83 4.32 -21.16 4.93
CA GLN A 83 4.37 -22.63 4.97
C GLN A 83 5.33 -23.16 6.04
N ALA A 84 6.48 -22.50 6.22
CA ALA A 84 7.49 -22.90 7.19
C ALA A 84 7.14 -22.52 8.65
N HIS A 85 6.47 -21.39 8.85
CA HIS A 85 6.29 -20.78 10.18
C HIS A 85 4.83 -20.69 10.65
N GLY A 86 3.85 -20.88 9.76
CA GLY A 86 2.42 -20.79 10.08
C GLY A 86 1.91 -19.38 10.36
N VAL A 87 2.74 -18.35 10.19
CA VAL A 87 2.41 -16.93 10.40
C VAL A 87 2.87 -16.08 9.21
N PRO A 88 2.13 -15.01 8.83
CA PRO A 88 2.56 -14.14 7.73
C PRO A 88 3.86 -13.41 8.08
N MET A 89 4.84 -13.46 7.17
CA MET A 89 6.17 -12.89 7.35
C MET A 89 6.14 -11.44 7.83
N LEU A 90 5.34 -10.59 7.17
CA LEU A 90 5.31 -9.16 7.46
C LEU A 90 4.61 -8.83 8.79
N LEU A 91 3.70 -9.68 9.28
CA LEU A 91 3.11 -9.50 10.61
C LEU A 91 4.09 -9.87 11.71
N GLN A 92 4.83 -10.97 11.53
CA GLN A 92 5.90 -11.32 12.46
C GLN A 92 7.00 -10.25 12.46
N TYR A 93 7.33 -9.69 11.29
CA TYR A 93 8.28 -8.58 11.18
C TYR A 93 7.78 -7.31 11.87
N GLU A 94 6.50 -6.94 11.70
CA GLU A 94 5.88 -5.81 12.40
C GLU A 94 5.98 -5.95 13.91
N GLU A 95 5.65 -7.13 14.45
CA GLU A 95 5.75 -7.40 15.89
C GLU A 95 7.19 -7.25 16.39
N MET A 96 8.16 -7.79 15.65
CA MET A 96 9.58 -7.67 15.99
C MET A 96 10.05 -6.20 16.00
N GLU A 97 9.61 -5.38 15.06
CA GLU A 97 9.94 -3.96 15.02
C GLU A 97 9.24 -3.19 16.15
N SER A 98 7.96 -3.47 16.41
CA SER A 98 7.20 -2.89 17.52
C SER A 98 7.82 -3.22 18.89
N GLN A 99 8.35 -4.42 19.08
CA GLN A 99 9.03 -4.77 20.34
C GLN A 99 10.39 -4.08 20.49
N LYS A 100 11.14 -3.93 19.40
CA LYS A 100 12.49 -3.34 19.42
C LYS A 100 12.50 -1.82 19.52
N GLN A 101 11.55 -1.15 18.88
CA GLN A 101 11.46 0.31 18.80
C GLN A 101 12.73 1.02 18.26
N GLU A 102 13.64 0.30 17.59
CA GLU A 102 14.91 0.86 17.10
C GLU A 102 14.76 1.64 15.79
N ARG A 103 13.86 1.18 14.92
CA ARG A 103 13.63 1.73 13.57
C ARG A 103 12.25 2.37 13.41
N VAL A 104 11.40 2.25 14.44
CA VAL A 104 10.02 2.72 14.41
C VAL A 104 10.01 4.25 14.41
N LEU A 105 9.44 4.83 13.36
CA LEU A 105 9.22 6.27 13.26
C LEU A 105 7.88 6.67 13.88
N VAL A 106 6.86 5.83 13.67
CA VAL A 106 5.49 6.04 14.14
C VAL A 106 4.86 4.70 14.43
N GLU A 107 4.10 4.62 15.53
CA GLU A 107 3.19 3.52 15.81
C GLU A 107 1.84 4.05 16.31
N ASN A 108 0.75 3.46 15.84
CA ASN A 108 -0.61 3.70 16.34
C ASN A 108 -1.43 2.40 16.34
N GLU A 109 -2.73 2.50 16.63
CA GLU A 109 -3.65 1.35 16.69
C GLU A 109 -3.70 0.54 15.38
N HIS A 110 -3.52 1.17 14.23
CA HIS A 110 -3.73 0.56 12.93
C HIS A 110 -2.47 0.45 12.06
N TRP A 111 -1.43 1.22 12.37
CA TRP A 111 -0.21 1.28 11.55
C TRP A 111 1.07 1.29 12.39
N LEU A 112 2.08 0.61 11.87
CA LEU A 112 3.48 0.76 12.27
C LEU A 112 4.27 1.27 11.07
N VAL A 113 5.15 2.26 11.31
CA VAL A 113 5.96 2.91 10.28
C VAL A 113 7.43 2.69 10.59
N THR A 114 7.96 1.63 9.98
CA THR A 114 9.39 1.41 9.66
C THR A 114 9.48 1.27 8.13
N LEU A 115 8.59 0.40 7.66
CA LEU A 115 7.91 0.26 6.38
C LEU A 115 6.40 0.49 6.66
N LEU A 116 5.59 1.05 5.75
CA LEU A 116 4.15 1.28 6.03
C LEU A 116 3.36 -0.04 5.96
N LEU A 117 2.94 -0.56 7.12
CA LEU A 117 2.23 -1.84 7.23
C LEU A 117 0.97 -1.73 8.11
N PRO A 118 -0.16 -2.34 7.72
CA PRO A 118 -1.32 -2.44 8.61
C PRO A 118 -1.05 -3.48 9.72
N ARG A 119 -1.55 -3.20 10.93
CA ARG A 119 -1.40 -4.12 12.08
C ARG A 119 -2.32 -5.33 12.02
N ARG A 120 -3.47 -5.18 11.38
CA ARG A 120 -4.35 -6.31 11.08
C ARG A 120 -3.84 -7.02 9.84
N HIS A 121 -4.01 -8.34 9.79
CA HIS A 121 -3.81 -9.09 8.55
C HIS A 121 -4.79 -8.59 7.48
N VAL A 122 -4.25 -7.88 6.49
CA VAL A 122 -4.96 -7.31 5.35
C VAL A 122 -4.26 -7.82 4.11
N LEU A 123 -5.00 -8.44 3.19
CA LEU A 123 -4.41 -8.97 1.96
C LEU A 123 -4.33 -7.87 0.91
N ARG A 124 -5.34 -7.00 0.82
CA ARG A 124 -5.46 -5.97 -0.20
C ARG A 124 -5.83 -4.64 0.40
N LEU A 125 -5.48 -3.55 -0.27
CA LEU A 125 -5.94 -2.20 0.11
C LEU A 125 -7.48 -2.12 0.16
N THR A 126 -8.17 -2.89 -0.69
CA THR A 126 -9.64 -3.01 -0.70
C THR A 126 -10.21 -3.63 0.59
N ASP A 127 -9.41 -4.38 1.32
CA ASP A 127 -9.82 -5.10 2.52
C ASP A 127 -9.64 -4.25 3.80
N LEU A 128 -9.19 -3.00 3.67
CA LEU A 128 -9.16 -2.04 4.76
C LEU A 128 -10.58 -1.66 5.18
N THR A 129 -10.80 -1.50 6.48
CA THR A 129 -12.03 -0.96 7.08
C THR A 129 -12.09 0.56 6.93
N SER A 130 -13.26 1.16 7.15
CA SER A 130 -13.38 2.62 7.17
C SER A 130 -12.47 3.26 8.22
N HIS A 131 -12.37 2.67 9.42
CA HIS A 131 -11.52 3.20 10.50
C HIS A 131 -10.03 3.15 10.15
N GLU A 132 -9.55 2.06 9.51
CA GLU A 132 -8.16 1.97 9.08
C GLU A 132 -7.83 2.99 7.98
N ARG A 133 -8.79 3.25 7.07
CA ARG A 133 -8.68 4.31 6.05
C ARG A 133 -8.69 5.72 6.64
N ASP A 134 -9.45 5.95 7.71
CA ASP A 134 -9.57 7.25 8.40
C ASP A 134 -8.43 7.54 9.39
N SER A 135 -7.71 6.51 9.81
CA SER A 135 -6.63 6.66 10.78
C SER A 135 -5.59 7.68 10.29
N LYS A 136 -5.12 8.53 11.21
CA LYS A 136 -4.29 9.73 10.92
C LYS A 136 -2.96 9.46 10.20
N PHE A 137 -2.64 8.22 9.84
CA PHE A 137 -1.40 7.83 9.17
C PHE A 137 -1.55 7.36 7.73
N ALA A 138 -2.78 7.08 7.27
CA ALA A 138 -3.11 7.24 5.86
C ALA A 138 -2.65 8.62 5.33
N ILE A 139 -2.62 9.64 6.20
CA ILE A 139 -2.21 11.03 5.96
C ILE A 139 -0.68 11.21 5.78
N HIS A 140 0.14 10.29 6.29
CA HIS A 140 1.60 10.41 6.28
C HIS A 140 2.28 9.59 5.19
N LEU A 141 1.54 9.21 4.14
CA LEU A 141 2.07 8.57 2.93
C LEU A 141 3.26 9.37 2.39
N ARG A 142 4.48 8.94 2.75
CA ARG A 142 5.69 9.41 2.07
C ARG A 142 5.79 8.66 0.74
N PRO A 143 6.12 9.33 -0.37
CA PRO A 143 6.01 8.80 -1.74
C PRO A 143 6.86 7.57 -2.07
N HIS A 144 7.70 7.11 -1.15
CA HIS A 144 8.70 6.08 -1.41
C HIS A 144 8.26 4.66 -1.06
N PHE A 145 7.06 4.51 -0.51
CA PHE A 145 6.56 3.19 -0.09
C PHE A 145 5.27 2.85 -0.85
N PRO A 146 5.32 1.95 -1.85
CA PRO A 146 4.10 1.31 -2.31
C PRO A 146 3.51 0.49 -1.15
N PRO A 147 2.19 0.47 -0.95
CA PRO A 147 1.60 -0.46 0.00
C PRO A 147 1.94 -1.89 -0.45
N CYS A 148 2.74 -2.63 0.36
CA CYS A 148 3.04 -4.06 0.22
C CYS A 148 1.81 -4.96 0.46
N LEU A 149 0.62 -4.49 0.14
CA LEU A 149 -0.60 -5.26 0.15
C LEU A 149 -0.76 -5.86 -1.24
N GLN A 150 -0.31 -7.11 -1.45
CA GLN A 150 -1.06 -8.22 -2.08
C GLN A 150 -0.17 -9.47 -2.33
N PRO A 151 -0.30 -10.54 -1.55
CA PRO A 151 -0.13 -11.90 -2.07
C PRO A 151 -1.50 -12.47 -2.47
N ARG A 152 -1.57 -12.99 -3.69
CA ARG A 152 -2.74 -13.74 -4.18
C ARG A 152 -2.64 -15.14 -3.58
N THR A 153 -3.21 -15.36 -2.40
CA THR A 153 -3.44 -16.72 -1.92
C THR A 153 -4.63 -17.31 -2.69
N LEU A 154 -4.33 -18.06 -3.74
CA LEU A 154 -5.17 -19.16 -4.22
C LEU A 154 -5.35 -20.15 -3.05
N LEU A 155 -6.33 -19.90 -2.19
CA LEU A 155 -6.89 -20.84 -1.21
C LEU A 155 -8.41 -20.95 -1.41
N THR A 156 -8.84 -21.03 -2.68
CA THR A 156 -10.13 -21.60 -3.03
C THR A 156 -9.88 -22.94 -3.74
N PRO A 157 -10.29 -24.08 -3.17
CA PRO A 157 -10.47 -25.27 -3.97
C PRO A 157 -11.66 -24.99 -4.89
N HIS A 158 -11.43 -24.79 -6.18
CA HIS A 158 -12.53 -24.90 -7.13
C HIS A 158 -12.91 -26.39 -7.25
N PRO A 159 -14.22 -26.71 -7.32
CA PRO A 159 -14.72 -28.06 -7.52
C PRO A 159 -14.30 -28.64 -8.88
#